data_AF-A0A6I3MUA2-F1
#
_entry.id   AF-A0A6I3MUA2-F1
#
_cell.length_a   1.000
_cell.length_b   1.000
_cell.length_c   1.000
_cell.angle_alpha   90.00
_cell.angle_beta   90.00
_cell.angle_gamma   90.00
#
_symmetry.space_group_name_H-M   'P 1'
#
loop_
_entity.id
_entity.type
_entity.pdbx_description
1 polymer ?
#
loop_
_entity_poly.entity_id
_entity_poly.type
_entity_poly.pdbx_seq_one_letter_code
_entity_poly.pdbx_strand_id
1 'polypeptide(L)'
;MMYNEKLVRFFKSKGLKQKEVGEILGFSPAMIGRYLHGTAGIGPEFLMSLNKNFPELDLNDLFLDESSNSNKANNLRDNYETSLLSDVNDIEVRLKKVKEKLLRQIKVE
;
A
#
# COMPACT_ATOMS: atom_id res chain seq x y z
N MET A 1 0.31 13.78 -12.69
CA MET A 1 1.34 12.72 -12.84
C MET A 1 0.86 11.51 -12.07
N MET A 2 0.84 10.32 -12.68
CA MET A 2 0.28 9.12 -12.04
C MET A 2 1.27 8.51 -11.04
N TYR A 3 0.75 7.77 -10.04
CA TYR A 3 1.56 7.20 -8.96
C TYR A 3 2.68 6.28 -9.47
N ASN A 4 2.43 5.51 -10.54
CA ASN A 4 3.41 4.58 -11.09
C ASN A 4 4.62 5.33 -11.68
N GLU A 5 4.38 6.49 -12.29
CA GLU A 5 5.44 7.35 -12.81
C GLU A 5 6.25 7.95 -11.66
N LYS A 6 5.59 8.35 -10.57
CA LYS A 6 6.26 8.87 -9.36
C LYS A 6 7.14 7.80 -8.72
N LEU A 7 6.66 6.56 -8.61
CA LEU A 7 7.46 5.41 -8.16
C LEU A 7 8.67 5.16 -9.06
N VAL A 8 8.51 5.19 -10.38
CA VAL A 8 9.63 5.02 -11.31
C VAL A 8 10.71 6.08 -11.09
N ARG A 9 10.32 7.35 -10.90
CA ARG A 9 11.29 8.42 -10.61
C ARG A 9 11.97 8.23 -9.27
N PHE A 10 11.23 7.85 -8.24
CA PHE A 10 11.76 7.58 -6.91
C PHE A 10 12.82 6.46 -6.93
N PHE A 11 12.53 5.33 -7.57
CA PHE A 11 13.50 4.24 -7.63
C PHE A 11 14.72 4.58 -8.49
N LYS A 12 14.53 5.34 -9.58
CA LYS A 12 15.64 5.83 -10.40
C LYS A 12 16.55 6.80 -9.65
N SER A 13 16.00 7.69 -8.83
CA SER A 13 16.83 8.63 -8.03
C SER A 13 17.66 7.91 -6.95
N LYS A 14 17.18 6.73 -6.51
CA LYS A 14 17.92 5.81 -5.63
C LYS A 14 18.92 4.92 -6.38
N GLY A 15 18.97 4.98 -7.71
CA GLY A 15 19.84 4.14 -8.54
C GLY A 15 19.39 2.67 -8.64
N LEU A 16 18.15 2.36 -8.25
CA LEU A 16 17.65 0.99 -8.18
C LEU A 16 17.05 0.52 -9.51
N LYS A 17 17.41 -0.71 -9.90
CA LYS A 17 16.80 -1.43 -11.02
C LYS A 17 15.58 -2.22 -10.54
N GLN A 18 14.69 -2.55 -11.46
CA GLN A 18 13.45 -3.30 -11.15
C GLN A 18 13.71 -4.62 -10.41
N LYS A 19 14.81 -5.32 -10.73
CA LYS A 19 15.21 -6.54 -10.06
C LYS A 19 15.52 -6.30 -8.57
N GLU A 20 16.29 -5.26 -8.28
CA GLU A 20 16.69 -4.89 -6.91
C GLU A 20 15.48 -4.40 -6.10
N VAL A 21 14.60 -3.62 -6.74
CA VAL A 21 13.32 -3.22 -6.12
C VAL A 21 12.48 -4.44 -5.75
N GLY A 22 12.43 -5.47 -6.61
CA GLY A 22 11.74 -6.71 -6.32
C GLY A 22 12.34 -7.47 -5.13
N GLU A 23 13.67 -7.57 -5.08
CA GLU A 23 14.39 -8.21 -3.99
C GLU A 23 14.18 -7.49 -2.65
N ILE A 24 14.23 -6.15 -2.63
CA ILE A 24 14.00 -5.33 -1.43
C ILE A 24 12.56 -5.44 -0.94
N LEU A 25 11.59 -5.34 -1.86
CA LEU A 25 10.18 -5.29 -1.49
C LEU A 25 9.56 -6.68 -1.30
N GLY A 26 10.26 -7.76 -1.69
CA GLY A 26 9.77 -9.14 -1.58
C GLY A 26 8.81 -9.55 -2.70
N PHE A 27 8.94 -8.95 -3.89
CA PHE A 27 8.08 -9.23 -5.04
C PHE A 27 8.89 -9.66 -6.27
N SER A 28 8.24 -10.42 -7.18
CA SER A 28 8.91 -10.82 -8.42
C SER A 28 9.18 -9.60 -9.32
N PRO A 29 10.29 -9.59 -10.09
CA PRO A 29 10.58 -8.50 -11.02
C PRO A 29 9.45 -8.23 -12.02
N ALA A 30 8.73 -9.28 -12.44
CA ALA A 30 7.57 -9.16 -13.31
C ALA A 30 6.42 -8.39 -12.66
N MET A 31 6.14 -8.64 -11.38
CA MET A 31 5.09 -7.92 -10.64
C MET A 31 5.48 -6.45 -10.42
N ILE A 32 6.73 -6.19 -10.05
CA ILE A 32 7.27 -4.82 -9.98
C ILE A 32 7.10 -4.09 -11.31
N GLY A 33 7.47 -4.74 -12.42
CA GLY A 33 7.29 -4.19 -13.76
C GLY A 33 5.83 -3.79 -14.01
N ARG A 34 4.87 -4.66 -13.69
CA ARG A 34 3.44 -4.36 -13.86
C ARG A 34 2.98 -3.15 -13.03
N TYR A 35 3.46 -3.00 -11.81
CA TYR A 35 3.15 -1.85 -10.96
C TYR A 35 3.76 -0.55 -11.49
N LEU A 36 5.02 -0.58 -11.90
CA LEU A 36 5.72 0.59 -12.43
C LEU A 36 5.22 1.03 -13.81
N HIS A 37 4.72 0.08 -14.61
CA HIS A 37 4.07 0.37 -15.90
C HIS A 37 2.58 0.68 -15.78
N GLY A 38 1.99 0.60 -14.57
CA GLY A 38 0.56 0.85 -14.35
C GLY A 38 -0.37 -0.19 -15.00
N THR A 39 0.14 -1.36 -15.36
CA THR A 39 -0.66 -2.46 -15.96
C THR A 39 -1.29 -3.38 -14.91
N ALA A 40 -0.99 -3.14 -13.63
CA ALA A 40 -1.69 -3.72 -12.50
C ALA A 40 -1.76 -2.68 -11.36
N GLY A 41 -2.89 -2.70 -10.63
CA GLY A 41 -3.03 -1.93 -9.40
C GLY A 41 -2.16 -2.50 -8.28
N ILE A 42 -1.70 -1.62 -7.39
CA ILE A 42 -0.90 -2.01 -6.22
C ILE A 42 -1.81 -2.41 -5.05
N GLY A 43 -1.46 -3.51 -4.39
CA GLY A 43 -2.19 -4.01 -3.22
C GLY A 43 -1.65 -3.47 -1.90
N PRO A 44 -2.37 -3.70 -0.78
CA PRO A 44 -1.95 -3.28 0.56
C PRO A 44 -0.57 -3.81 0.96
N GLU A 45 -0.23 -5.05 0.59
CA GLU A 45 1.04 -5.70 0.91
C GLU A 45 2.22 -4.94 0.28
N PHE A 46 2.02 -4.43 -0.94
CA PHE A 46 3.02 -3.62 -1.62
C PHE A 46 3.22 -2.28 -0.93
N LEU A 47 2.13 -1.64 -0.49
CA LEU A 47 2.19 -0.37 0.26
C LEU A 47 2.87 -0.52 1.62
N MET A 48 2.57 -1.60 2.35
CA MET A 48 3.23 -1.92 3.60
C MET A 48 4.73 -2.15 3.40
N SER A 49 5.11 -2.89 2.35
CA SER A 49 6.51 -3.14 2.02
C SER A 49 7.24 -1.86 1.60
N LEU A 50 6.58 -0.98 0.83
CA LEU A 50 7.10 0.35 0.49
C LEU A 50 7.36 1.18 1.73
N ASN A 51 6.38 1.35 2.61
CA ASN A 51 6.51 2.17 3.82
C ASN A 51 7.60 1.63 4.77
N LYS A 52 7.75 0.30 4.82
CA LYS A 52 8.77 -0.35 5.66
C LYS A 52 10.20 -0.13 5.12
N ASN A 53 10.40 -0.25 3.82
CA ASN A 53 11.74 -0.22 3.21
C ASN A 53 12.15 1.17 2.71
N PHE A 54 11.19 2.05 2.47
CA PHE A 54 11.37 3.41 1.96
C PHE A 54 10.52 4.40 2.78
N PRO A 55 10.80 4.56 4.09
CA PRO A 55 10.03 5.46 4.96
C PRO A 55 10.11 6.93 4.56
N GLU A 56 11.09 7.32 3.73
CA GLU A 56 11.21 8.65 3.15
C GLU A 56 10.24 8.93 1.99
N LEU A 57 9.58 7.90 1.44
CA LEU A 57 8.59 8.05 0.40
C LEU A 57 7.25 8.46 1.03
N ASP A 58 6.83 9.71 0.82
CA ASP A 58 5.51 10.16 1.23
C ASP A 58 4.42 9.53 0.36
N LEU A 59 3.65 8.61 0.94
CA LEU A 59 2.54 7.96 0.26
C LEU A 59 1.40 8.93 -0.07
N ASN A 60 1.23 10.03 0.67
CA ASN A 60 0.21 11.02 0.34
C ASN A 60 0.57 11.74 -0.95
N ASP A 61 1.81 12.21 -1.07
CA ASP A 61 2.31 12.78 -2.33
C ASP A 61 2.25 11.75 -3.45
N LEU A 62 2.58 10.48 -3.19
CA LEU A 62 2.58 9.45 -4.22
C LEU A 62 1.24 9.34 -4.98
N PHE A 63 0.12 9.52 -4.28
CA PHE A 63 -1.22 9.41 -4.86
C PHE A 63 -1.89 10.76 -5.17
N LEU A 64 -1.26 11.89 -4.85
CA LEU A 64 -1.74 13.20 -5.26
C LEU A 64 -1.59 13.36 -6.77
N ASP A 65 -2.71 13.24 -7.49
CA ASP A 65 -2.73 13.40 -8.94
C ASP A 65 -2.84 14.88 -9.33
N GLU A 66 -1.70 15.48 -9.69
CA GLU A 66 -1.63 16.86 -10.17
C GLU A 66 -2.44 17.13 -11.45
N SER A 67 -2.85 16.09 -12.17
CA SER A 67 -3.67 16.19 -13.39
C SER A 67 -5.16 16.46 -13.08
N SER A 68 -5.58 16.36 -11.82
CA SER A 68 -7.00 16.37 -11.42
C SER A 68 -7.68 17.75 -11.45
N ASN A 69 -7.07 18.76 -12.07
CA ASN A 69 -7.77 20.02 -12.39
C ASN A 69 -8.64 19.94 -13.67
N SER A 70 -8.87 18.73 -14.20
CA SER A 70 -9.76 18.48 -15.34
C SER A 70 -10.73 17.34 -15.05
N ASN A 71 -11.90 17.68 -14.50
CA ASN A 71 -13.17 16.95 -14.63
C ASN A 71 -13.10 15.40 -14.76
N LYS A 72 -12.81 14.70 -13.65
CA LYS A 72 -13.37 13.37 -13.40
C LYS A 72 -14.28 13.41 -12.17
N ALA A 73 -15.42 14.07 -12.35
CA ALA A 73 -16.62 13.76 -11.57
C ALA A 73 -17.36 12.61 -12.28
N ASN A 74 -17.17 11.39 -11.76
CA ASN A 74 -17.99 10.16 -11.88
C ASN A 74 -17.01 8.97 -11.80
N ASN A 75 -16.79 8.34 -10.65
CA ASN A 75 -17.80 7.69 -9.83
C ASN A 75 -17.31 7.57 -8.37
N LEU A 76 -18.26 7.64 -7.44
CA LEU A 76 -18.15 7.41 -5.99
C LEU A 76 -17.37 8.46 -5.20
N ARG A 77 -18.07 9.56 -4.97
CA ARG A 77 -18.01 10.32 -3.72
C ARG A 77 -18.75 9.58 -2.58
N ASP A 78 -18.64 8.25 -2.53
CA ASP A 78 -19.22 7.47 -1.45
C ASP A 78 -18.21 7.45 -0.32
N ASN A 79 -18.49 8.30 0.67
CA ASN A 79 -18.12 8.15 2.06
C ASN A 79 -16.73 7.56 2.32
N TYR A 80 -15.77 8.43 2.66
CA TYR A 80 -14.72 8.03 3.59
C TYR A 80 -15.34 7.77 4.99
N GLU A 81 -16.28 6.84 5.09
CA GLU A 81 -16.48 6.05 6.30
C GLU A 81 -15.29 5.09 6.33
N THR A 82 -14.32 5.38 7.19
CA THR A 82 -13.12 4.58 7.50
C THR A 82 -12.38 4.02 6.28
N SER A 83 -11.20 4.59 5.99
CA SER A 83 -10.27 4.04 4.99
C SER A 83 -10.21 2.51 5.10
N LEU A 84 -10.20 1.77 3.98
CA LEU A 84 -10.09 0.31 3.98
C LEU A 84 -8.89 -0.18 4.82
N LEU A 85 -7.85 0.65 4.95
CA LEU A 85 -6.72 0.46 5.87
C LEU A 85 -7.11 0.54 7.36
N SER A 86 -7.97 1.48 7.75
CA SER A 86 -8.51 1.53 9.12
C SER A 86 -9.42 0.34 9.41
N ASP A 87 -10.22 -0.11 8.45
CA ASP A 87 -11.07 -1.29 8.63
C ASP A 87 -10.23 -2.56 8.84
N VAL A 88 -9.18 -2.74 8.03
CA VAL A 88 -8.24 -3.86 8.19
C VAL A 88 -7.57 -3.81 9.57
N ASN A 89 -7.08 -2.63 9.99
CA ASN A 89 -6.47 -2.47 11.31
C ASN A 89 -7.46 -2.77 12.46
N ASP A 90 -8.71 -2.33 12.33
CA ASP A 90 -9.76 -2.60 13.32
C ASP A 90 -10.12 -4.09 13.41
N ILE A 91 -10.15 -4.79 12.28
CA ILE A 91 -10.33 -6.25 12.23
C ILE A 91 -9.19 -6.96 12.96
N GLU A 92 -7.94 -6.58 12.71
CA GLU A 92 -6.77 -7.16 13.37
C GLU A 92 -6.79 -6.95 14.89
N VAL A 93 -7.14 -5.73 15.35
CA VAL A 93 -7.27 -5.41 16.78
C VAL A 93 -8.37 -6.26 17.43
N ARG A 94 -9.51 -6.45 16.76
CA ARG A 94 -10.61 -7.29 17.27
C ARG A 94 -10.20 -8.75 17.35
N LEU A 95 -9.55 -9.29 16.31
CA LEU A 95 -9.05 -10.66 16.29
C LEU A 95 -8.06 -10.92 17.44
N LYS A 96 -7.15 -9.97 17.72
CA LYS A 96 -6.21 -10.06 18.83
C LYS A 96 -6.92 -10.19 20.18
N LYS A 97 -7.94 -9.34 20.43
CA LYS A 97 -8.73 -9.38 21.68
C LYS A 97 -9.46 -10.71 21.85
N VAL A 98 -10.01 -11.28 20.78
CA VAL A 98 -10.69 -12.59 20.84
C VAL A 98 -9.70 -13.71 21.16
N LYS A 99 -8.52 -13.72 20.52
CA LYS A 99 -7.45 -14.68 20.82
C LYS A 99 -7.03 -14.61 22.29
N GLU A 100 -6.84 -13.41 22.83
CA GLU A 100 -6.49 -13.21 24.25
C GLU A 100 -7.57 -13.72 25.20
N LYS A 101 -8.86 -13.51 24.89
CA LYS A 101 -9.97 -14.04 25.68
C LYS A 101 -10.00 -15.57 25.68
N LEU A 102 -9.81 -16.21 24.53
CA LEU A 102 -9.77 -17.66 24.42
C LEU A 102 -8.59 -18.24 25.20
N LEU A 103 -7.40 -17.64 25.10
CA LEU A 103 -6.22 -18.06 25.85
C LEU A 103 -6.41 -17.93 27.38
N ARG A 104 -7.17 -16.93 27.83
CA ARG A 104 -7.52 -16.80 29.25
C ARG A 104 -8.48 -17.90 29.72
N GLN A 105 -9.41 -18.32 28.87
CA GLN A 105 -10.34 -19.41 29.20
C GLN A 105 -9.64 -20.77 29.25
N ILE A 106 -8.67 -21.01 28.36
CA ILE A 106 -7.89 -22.25 28.33
C ILE A 106 -6.93 -22.38 29.53
N LYS A 107 -6.55 -21.26 30.16
CA LYS A 107 -5.63 -21.26 31.33
C LYS A 107 -6.34 -21.43 32.69
N VAL A 108 -7.66 -21.63 32.72
CA VAL A 108 -8.45 -21.75 33.96
C VAL A 108 -8.87 -23.20 34.26
N GLU A 109 -8.37 -24.17 33.48
CA GLU A 109 -8.36 -25.61 33.83
C GLU A 109 -6.94 -26.05 34.24
#